data_AF-A0A2W1LEZ8-F1
#
_entry.id   AF-A0A2W1LEZ8-F1
#
_cell.length_a   1.000
_cell.length_b   1.000
_cell.length_c   1.000
_cell.angle_alpha   90.00
_cell.angle_beta   90.00
_cell.angle_gamma   90.00
#
_symmetry.space_group_name_H-M   'P 1'
#
loop_
_entity.id
_entity.type
_entity.pdbx_description
1 polymer ?
#
loop_
_entity_poly.entity_id
_entity_poly.type
_entity_poly.pdbx_seq_one_letter_code
_entity_poly.pdbx_strand_id
1 'polypeptide(L)'
;MLNLRSKKSVIIILLGTLAVCSLVYLWNVLFIVANTEYYKAEDKPLNNRGERLTAVMKLDLQTLEEIAWIHGAFNDRLGYGRWAHFSGEGKAPYWEEIKSTGLLNPDKYDKLAQQLTGLDGAETDMSRLKELAIIADGKQDADALRYMHRIIHDLDYWVCADEGRGEFWGATESFNGGDQYKDGIQRIVRYIEENAGPSALE
;
A
#
# COMPACT_ATOMS: atom_id res chain seq x y z
N MET A 1 -20.94 26.42 56.29
CA MET A 1 -20.01 27.42 55.69
C MET A 1 -18.81 26.67 55.11
N LEU A 2 -18.65 26.64 53.78
CA LEU A 2 -17.44 26.07 53.15
C LEU A 2 -16.24 26.98 53.44
N ASN A 3 -15.20 26.42 54.06
CA ASN A 3 -13.98 27.10 54.49
C ASN A 3 -13.33 27.86 53.31
N LEU A 4 -13.04 29.16 53.47
CA LEU A 4 -12.48 30.00 52.41
C LEU A 4 -11.18 29.43 51.79
N ARG A 5 -10.44 28.59 52.53
CA ARG A 5 -9.28 27.87 51.98
C ARG A 5 -9.65 26.86 50.88
N SER A 6 -10.80 26.19 50.96
CA SER A 6 -11.18 25.20 49.92
C SER A 6 -11.58 25.87 48.60
N LYS A 7 -12.16 27.07 48.65
CA LYS A 7 -12.54 27.83 47.44
C LYS A 7 -11.33 28.25 46.61
N LYS A 8 -10.22 28.64 47.26
CA LYS A 8 -8.98 29.01 46.56
C LYS A 8 -8.35 27.81 45.84
N SER A 9 -8.31 26.65 46.48
CA SER A 9 -7.78 25.43 45.86
C SER A 9 -8.61 24.96 44.67
N VAL A 10 -9.94 25.04 44.74
CA VAL A 10 -10.83 24.68 43.63
C VAL A 10 -10.62 25.60 42.42
N ILE A 11 -10.46 26.91 42.63
CA ILE A 11 -10.19 27.88 41.56
C ILE A 11 -8.84 27.59 40.89
N ILE A 12 -7.80 27.29 41.66
CA ILE A 12 -6.46 26.98 41.12
C ILE A 12 -6.51 25.70 40.25
N ILE A 13 -7.22 24.67 40.69
CA ILE A 13 -7.36 23.41 39.92
C ILE A 13 -8.10 23.67 38.61
N LEU A 14 -9.21 24.43 38.63
CA LEU A 14 -9.98 24.73 37.43
C LEU A 14 -9.18 25.54 36.41
N LEU A 15 -8.42 26.55 36.86
CA LEU A 15 -7.54 27.33 35.99
C LEU A 15 -6.41 26.48 35.40
N GLY A 16 -5.84 25.56 36.19
CA GLY A 16 -4.85 24.60 35.72
C GLY A 16 -5.39 23.69 34.61
N THR A 17 -6.57 23.09 34.82
CA THR A 17 -7.21 22.23 33.80
C THR A 17 -7.51 23.00 32.52
N LEU A 18 -8.02 24.23 32.61
CA LEU A 18 -8.34 25.04 31.43
C LEU A 18 -7.09 25.37 30.61
N ALA A 19 -5.97 25.66 31.28
CA ALA A 19 -4.68 25.93 30.63
C ALA A 19 -4.15 24.69 29.90
N VAL A 20 -4.23 23.50 30.51
CA VAL A 20 -3.81 22.24 29.89
C VAL A 20 -4.67 21.92 28.67
N CYS A 21 -6.01 22.04 28.76
CA CYS A 21 -6.89 21.81 27.62
C CYS A 21 -6.61 22.79 26.45
N SER A 22 -6.29 24.05 26.77
CA SER A 22 -5.96 25.06 25.75
C SER A 22 -4.64 24.74 25.04
N LEU A 23 -3.63 24.24 25.77
CA LEU A 23 -2.35 23.81 25.18
C LEU A 23 -2.50 22.59 24.28
N VAL A 24 -3.31 21.60 24.68
CA VAL A 24 -3.61 20.42 23.85
C VAL A 24 -4.37 20.84 22.59
N TYR A 25 -5.32 21.75 22.69
CA TYR A 25 -6.04 22.28 21.53
C TYR A 25 -5.09 23.03 20.58
N LEU A 26 -4.25 23.92 21.09
CA LEU A 26 -3.24 24.63 20.30
C LEU A 26 -2.25 23.68 19.62
N TRP A 27 -1.83 22.61 20.30
CA TRP A 27 -0.96 21.60 19.72
C TRP A 27 -1.63 20.87 18.56
N ASN A 28 -2.90 20.47 18.70
CA ASN A 28 -3.65 19.85 17.61
C ASN A 28 -3.84 20.80 16.43
N VAL A 29 -4.15 22.08 16.68
CA VAL A 29 -4.29 23.09 15.63
C VAL A 29 -2.95 23.35 14.93
N LEU A 30 -1.86 23.49 15.67
CA LEU A 30 -0.52 23.66 15.10
C LEU A 30 -0.07 22.42 14.32
N PHE A 31 -0.40 21.22 14.77
CA PHE A 31 -0.14 19.97 14.05
C PHE A 31 -0.92 19.94 12.72
N ILE A 32 -2.20 20.34 12.72
CA ILE A 32 -3.02 20.46 11.50
C ILE A 32 -2.47 21.56 10.57
N VAL A 33 -2.07 22.72 11.10
CA VAL A 33 -1.57 23.85 10.30
C VAL A 33 -0.17 23.57 9.73
N ALA A 34 0.73 22.98 10.52
CA ALA A 34 2.05 22.55 10.03
C ALA A 34 1.90 21.45 8.97
N ASN A 35 0.98 20.50 9.20
CA ASN A 35 0.50 19.56 8.18
C ASN A 35 -0.48 20.21 7.19
N THR A 36 -0.43 21.51 6.90
CA THR A 36 -1.13 22.06 5.72
C THR A 36 -0.20 23.01 4.97
N GLU A 37 0.69 23.71 5.67
CA GLU A 37 1.75 24.50 5.03
C GLU A 37 2.94 23.66 4.54
N TYR A 38 3.30 22.57 5.24
CA TYR A 38 4.29 21.61 4.71
C TYR A 38 3.80 20.95 3.40
N TYR A 39 2.48 20.89 3.18
CA TYR A 39 1.87 20.33 1.97
C TYR A 39 1.79 21.29 0.77
N LYS A 40 2.38 22.49 0.86
CA LYS A 40 2.50 23.40 -0.30
C LYS A 40 3.84 23.27 -1.03
N ALA A 41 4.73 22.39 -0.58
CA ALA A 41 6.10 22.31 -1.06
C ALA A 41 6.45 20.91 -1.59
N GLU A 42 5.72 20.42 -2.59
CA GLU A 42 6.24 19.59 -3.70
C GLU A 42 5.12 19.31 -4.70
N ASP A 43 4.87 20.28 -5.58
CA ASP A 43 3.97 20.14 -6.73
C ASP A 43 4.60 19.20 -7.77
N LYS A 44 4.37 17.90 -7.63
CA LYS A 44 4.25 17.03 -8.80
C LYS A 44 2.77 16.81 -9.06
N PRO A 45 2.18 17.40 -10.13
CA PRO A 45 0.77 17.24 -10.40
C PRO A 45 0.50 15.79 -10.79
N LEU A 46 -0.03 15.00 -9.85
CA LEU A 46 -0.85 13.84 -10.18
C LEU A 46 -2.13 14.42 -10.80
N ASN A 47 -2.15 14.50 -12.12
CA ASN A 47 -3.18 15.10 -12.99
C ASN A 47 -4.59 14.47 -12.87
N ASN A 48 -4.81 13.61 -11.87
CA ASN A 48 -5.93 12.70 -11.68
C ASN A 48 -6.33 12.53 -10.20
N ARG A 49 -5.87 13.42 -9.30
CA ARG A 49 -6.19 13.36 -7.85
C ARG A 49 -7.69 13.24 -7.53
N GLY A 50 -8.55 13.98 -8.23
CA GLY A 50 -10.01 13.96 -8.00
C GLY A 50 -10.66 12.64 -8.41
N GLU A 51 -10.22 12.07 -9.54
CA GLU A 51 -10.66 10.77 -10.03
C GLU A 51 -10.22 9.65 -9.08
N ARG A 52 -8.97 9.71 -8.62
CA ARG A 52 -8.41 8.81 -7.59
C ARG A 52 -9.25 8.83 -6.33
N LEU A 53 -9.48 10.00 -5.73
CA LEU A 53 -10.25 10.13 -4.49
C LEU A 53 -11.66 9.57 -4.65
N THR A 54 -12.30 9.84 -5.79
CA THR A 54 -13.64 9.33 -6.08
C THR A 54 -13.66 7.81 -6.22
N ALA A 55 -12.65 7.21 -6.85
CA ALA A 55 -12.54 5.76 -6.98
C ALA A 55 -12.24 5.08 -5.64
N VAL A 56 -11.26 5.60 -4.88
CA VAL A 56 -10.87 5.07 -3.56
C VAL A 56 -12.01 5.17 -2.56
N MET A 57 -12.79 6.25 -2.56
CA MET A 57 -13.96 6.40 -1.66
C MET A 57 -15.06 5.36 -1.89
N LYS A 58 -15.05 4.63 -3.01
CA LYS A 58 -15.99 3.52 -3.26
C LYS A 58 -15.49 2.18 -2.74
N LEU A 59 -14.20 2.07 -2.43
CA LEU A 59 -13.63 0.84 -1.88
C LEU A 59 -14.04 0.72 -0.41
N ASP A 60 -14.44 -0.48 -0.01
CA ASP A 60 -14.70 -0.76 1.39
C ASP A 60 -13.39 -0.87 2.18
N LEU A 61 -13.49 -0.66 3.50
CA LEU A 61 -12.34 -0.70 4.40
C LEU A 61 -11.62 -2.05 4.38
N GLN A 62 -12.36 -3.15 4.21
CA GLN A 62 -11.79 -4.50 4.20
C GLN A 62 -10.89 -4.70 2.97
N THR A 63 -11.24 -4.13 1.83
CA THR A 63 -10.44 -4.17 0.60
C THR A 63 -9.14 -3.39 0.76
N LEU A 64 -9.19 -2.21 1.38
CA LEU A 64 -7.98 -1.42 1.69
C LEU A 64 -7.08 -2.14 2.70
N GLU A 65 -7.66 -2.75 3.74
CA GLU A 65 -6.92 -3.55 4.72
C GLU A 65 -6.25 -4.77 4.09
N GLU A 66 -6.92 -5.45 3.15
CA GLU A 66 -6.32 -6.59 2.42
C GLU A 66 -5.14 -6.14 1.57
N ILE A 67 -5.24 -5.03 0.83
CA ILE A 67 -4.12 -4.49 0.02
C ILE A 67 -2.94 -4.14 0.92
N ALA A 68 -3.18 -3.39 2.00
CA ALA A 68 -2.15 -3.01 2.95
C ALA A 68 -1.52 -4.24 3.63
N TRP A 69 -2.31 -5.27 3.94
CA TRP A 69 -1.81 -6.54 4.48
C TRP A 69 -0.92 -7.28 3.49
N ILE A 70 -1.34 -7.41 2.22
CA ILE A 70 -0.53 -8.07 1.18
C ILE A 70 0.80 -7.31 1.01
N HIS A 71 0.75 -5.98 0.96
CA HIS A 71 1.95 -5.16 0.88
C HIS A 71 2.88 -5.39 2.07
N GLY A 72 2.37 -5.29 3.31
CA GLY A 72 3.15 -5.54 4.51
C GLY A 72 3.78 -6.93 4.53
N ALA A 73 3.01 -7.95 4.14
CA ALA A 73 3.46 -9.34 4.10
C ALA A 73 4.58 -9.57 3.07
N PHE A 74 4.55 -8.89 1.93
CA PHE A 74 5.67 -8.86 0.99
C PHE A 74 6.87 -8.08 1.53
N ASN A 75 6.66 -6.92 2.15
CA ASN A 75 7.76 -6.11 2.69
C ASN A 75 8.56 -6.88 3.76
N ASP A 76 7.87 -7.61 4.64
CA ASP A 76 8.51 -8.44 5.68
C ASP A 76 9.45 -9.52 5.09
N ARG A 77 9.12 -10.04 3.90
CA ARG A 77 9.79 -11.19 3.27
C ARG A 77 10.79 -10.80 2.20
N LEU A 78 10.51 -9.75 1.44
CA LEU A 78 11.26 -9.35 0.26
C LEU A 78 11.97 -8.01 0.44
N GLY A 79 11.49 -7.19 1.38
CA GLY A 79 12.01 -5.86 1.66
C GLY A 79 13.48 -5.90 2.07
N TYR A 80 14.15 -4.76 1.92
CA TYR A 80 15.56 -4.56 2.32
C TYR A 80 16.53 -5.63 1.78
N GLY A 81 16.28 -6.15 0.58
CA GLY A 81 17.14 -7.13 -0.08
C GLY A 81 16.89 -8.59 0.32
N ARG A 82 15.91 -8.87 1.19
CA ARG A 82 15.59 -10.24 1.64
C ARG A 82 15.09 -11.16 0.52
N TRP A 83 14.64 -10.59 -0.60
CA TRP A 83 14.31 -11.36 -1.82
C TRP A 83 15.45 -12.27 -2.28
N ALA A 84 16.71 -11.95 -1.97
CA ALA A 84 17.86 -12.79 -2.31
C ALA A 84 17.80 -14.20 -1.66
N HIS A 85 17.09 -14.36 -0.54
CA HIS A 85 16.89 -15.65 0.12
C HIS A 85 16.02 -16.63 -0.69
N PHE A 86 15.26 -16.13 -1.66
CA PHE A 86 14.45 -16.95 -2.57
C PHE A 86 15.27 -17.49 -3.76
N SER A 87 16.57 -17.17 -3.82
CA SER A 87 17.50 -17.60 -4.86
C SER A 87 18.67 -18.40 -4.26
N GLY A 88 19.22 -19.34 -5.05
CA GLY A 88 20.41 -20.11 -4.66
C GLY A 88 20.15 -21.27 -3.69
N GLU A 89 21.24 -21.78 -3.10
CA GLU A 89 21.19 -22.90 -2.15
C GLU A 89 20.50 -22.51 -0.84
N GLY A 90 19.73 -23.43 -0.28
CA GLY A 90 19.01 -23.18 0.98
C GLY A 90 17.73 -22.34 0.84
N LYS A 91 17.25 -22.05 -0.37
CA LYS A 91 16.02 -21.27 -0.60
C LYS A 91 14.72 -21.94 -0.13
N ALA A 92 14.73 -23.27 0.03
CA ALA A 92 13.52 -24.05 0.25
C ALA A 92 12.67 -23.60 1.47
N PRO A 93 13.23 -23.32 2.66
CA PRO A 93 12.45 -22.87 3.80
C PRO A 93 11.71 -21.54 3.56
N TYR A 94 12.29 -20.62 2.79
CA TYR A 94 11.66 -19.34 2.46
C TYR A 94 10.46 -19.52 1.51
N TRP A 95 10.58 -20.46 0.56
CA TRP A 95 9.49 -20.83 -0.33
C TRP A 95 8.32 -21.51 0.41
N GLU A 96 8.62 -22.40 1.35
CA GLU A 96 7.59 -23.00 2.20
C GLU A 96 6.90 -21.95 3.10
N GLU A 97 7.69 -21.03 3.68
CA GLU A 97 7.15 -19.95 4.49
C GLU A 97 6.20 -19.06 3.68
N ILE A 98 6.63 -18.54 2.51
CA ILE A 98 5.78 -17.64 1.73
C ILE A 98 4.54 -18.36 1.20
N LYS A 99 4.64 -19.64 0.84
CA LYS A 99 3.48 -20.46 0.45
C LYS A 99 2.45 -20.55 1.57
N SER A 100 2.91 -20.75 2.80
CA SER A 100 2.01 -20.85 3.98
C SER A 100 1.21 -19.59 4.27
N THR A 101 1.64 -18.42 3.77
CA THR A 101 0.91 -17.15 3.93
C THR A 101 -0.30 -17.01 3.02
N GLY A 102 -0.39 -17.81 1.96
CA GLY A 102 -1.39 -17.65 0.90
C GLY A 102 -1.11 -16.50 -0.07
N LEU A 103 0.05 -15.84 -0.01
CA LEU A 103 0.46 -14.83 -1.00
C LEU A 103 0.63 -15.41 -2.41
N LEU A 104 0.89 -16.72 -2.52
CA LEU A 104 1.00 -17.41 -3.81
C LEU A 104 -0.32 -18.01 -4.30
N ASN A 105 -1.45 -17.75 -3.62
CA ASN A 105 -2.74 -18.29 -4.02
C ASN A 105 -3.37 -17.43 -5.14
N PRO A 106 -3.54 -17.96 -6.38
CA PRO A 106 -4.19 -17.23 -7.48
C PRO A 106 -5.59 -16.71 -7.15
N ASP A 107 -6.39 -17.47 -6.41
CA ASP A 107 -7.78 -17.14 -6.10
C ASP A 107 -7.90 -15.87 -5.24
N LYS A 108 -6.84 -15.54 -4.47
CA LYS A 108 -6.77 -14.30 -3.69
C LYS A 108 -6.84 -13.08 -4.61
N TYR A 109 -6.14 -13.13 -5.75
CA TYR A 109 -6.08 -12.04 -6.72
C TYR A 109 -7.36 -11.95 -7.56
N ASP A 110 -7.98 -13.09 -7.92
CA ASP A 110 -9.30 -13.08 -8.56
C ASP A 110 -10.36 -12.43 -7.66
N LYS A 111 -10.35 -12.73 -6.35
CA LYS A 111 -11.25 -12.11 -5.38
C LYS A 111 -10.99 -10.61 -5.26
N LEU A 112 -9.72 -10.21 -5.16
CA LEU A 112 -9.36 -8.80 -5.03
C LEU A 112 -9.72 -8.01 -6.30
N ALA A 113 -9.63 -8.61 -7.49
CA ALA A 113 -10.09 -8.00 -8.74
C ALA A 113 -11.58 -7.66 -8.68
N GLN A 114 -12.41 -8.57 -8.17
CA GLN A 114 -13.85 -8.34 -8.00
C GLN A 114 -14.12 -7.18 -7.03
N GLN A 115 -13.34 -7.07 -5.96
CA GLN A 115 -13.48 -5.99 -4.97
C GLN A 115 -13.03 -4.63 -5.52
N LEU A 116 -12.09 -4.63 -6.46
CA LEU A 116 -11.55 -3.43 -7.11
C LEU A 116 -12.31 -3.04 -8.38
N THR A 117 -13.47 -3.66 -8.66
CA THR A 117 -14.31 -3.33 -9.82
C THR A 117 -14.60 -1.82 -9.85
N GLY A 118 -14.21 -1.16 -10.94
CA GLY A 118 -14.40 0.29 -11.14
C GLY A 118 -13.20 1.15 -10.73
N LEU A 119 -12.12 0.56 -10.23
CA LEU A 119 -10.80 1.18 -10.24
C LEU A 119 -10.13 0.82 -11.57
N ASP A 120 -9.91 1.84 -12.41
CA ASP A 120 -9.30 1.63 -13.73
C ASP A 120 -7.94 0.92 -13.61
N GLY A 121 -7.65 0.01 -14.54
CA GLY A 121 -6.44 -0.83 -14.54
C GLY A 121 -6.37 -1.94 -13.47
N ALA A 122 -7.16 -1.89 -12.40
CA ALA A 122 -6.97 -2.77 -11.24
C ALA A 122 -7.20 -4.25 -11.56
N GLU A 123 -8.19 -4.56 -12.39
CA GLU A 123 -8.44 -5.93 -12.86
C GLU A 123 -7.24 -6.50 -13.63
N THR A 124 -6.59 -5.66 -14.44
CA THR A 124 -5.38 -6.06 -15.20
C THR A 124 -4.20 -6.31 -14.25
N ASP A 125 -4.05 -5.47 -13.23
CA ASP A 125 -3.01 -5.65 -12.21
C ASP A 125 -3.21 -6.94 -11.41
N MET A 126 -4.45 -7.27 -11.05
CA MET A 126 -4.78 -8.51 -10.36
C MET A 126 -4.60 -9.74 -11.25
N SER A 127 -4.94 -9.68 -12.54
CA SER A 127 -4.64 -10.77 -13.49
C SER A 127 -3.14 -11.06 -13.57
N ARG A 128 -2.33 -10.01 -13.66
CA ARG A 128 -0.86 -10.14 -13.67
C ARG A 128 -0.33 -10.70 -12.36
N LEU A 129 -0.86 -10.25 -11.22
CA LEU A 129 -0.49 -10.83 -9.92
C LEU A 129 -0.81 -12.32 -9.83
N LYS A 130 -1.96 -12.74 -10.35
CA LYS A 130 -2.34 -14.15 -10.46
C LYS A 130 -1.36 -14.94 -11.32
N GLU A 131 -1.01 -14.44 -12.50
CA GLU A 131 -0.04 -15.12 -13.38
C GLU A 131 1.35 -15.19 -12.74
N LEU A 132 1.80 -14.11 -12.11
CA LEU A 132 3.06 -14.08 -11.36
C LEU A 132 3.03 -15.01 -10.15
N ALA A 133 1.89 -15.16 -9.46
CA ALA A 133 1.74 -16.11 -8.36
C ALA A 133 1.93 -17.56 -8.84
N ILE A 134 1.34 -17.90 -9.99
CA ILE A 134 1.50 -19.22 -10.63
C ILE A 134 2.96 -19.45 -11.02
N ILE A 135 3.61 -18.46 -11.62
CA ILE A 135 5.04 -18.53 -11.98
C ILE A 135 5.91 -18.70 -10.73
N ALA A 136 5.69 -17.86 -9.71
CA ALA A 136 6.43 -17.89 -8.47
C ALA A 136 6.28 -19.25 -7.76
N ASP A 137 5.06 -19.79 -7.65
CA ASP A 137 4.83 -21.07 -7.00
C ASP A 137 5.37 -22.25 -7.82
N GLY A 138 5.04 -22.30 -9.11
CA GLY A 138 5.39 -23.42 -9.98
C GLY A 138 6.88 -23.53 -10.26
N LYS A 139 7.59 -22.39 -10.37
CA LYS A 139 9.02 -22.34 -10.71
C LYS A 139 9.93 -21.98 -9.54
N GLN A 140 9.36 -21.59 -8.39
CA GLN A 140 10.13 -20.99 -7.29
C GLN A 140 11.01 -19.83 -7.80
N ASP A 141 10.37 -18.91 -8.52
CA ASP A 141 11.01 -17.78 -9.19
C ASP A 141 10.96 -16.50 -8.33
N ALA A 142 12.14 -16.04 -7.91
CA ALA A 142 12.27 -14.85 -7.05
C ALA A 142 11.94 -13.55 -7.77
N ASP A 143 12.15 -13.45 -9.09
CA ASP A 143 11.82 -12.24 -9.83
C ASP A 143 10.30 -12.10 -10.00
N ALA A 144 9.57 -13.21 -10.13
CA ALA A 144 8.11 -13.18 -10.08
C ALA A 144 7.62 -12.58 -8.75
N LEU A 145 8.15 -13.02 -7.60
CA LEU A 145 7.84 -12.44 -6.29
C LEU A 145 8.14 -10.93 -6.21
N ARG A 146 9.25 -10.49 -6.81
CA ARG A 146 9.61 -9.06 -6.84
C ARG A 146 8.63 -8.25 -7.68
N TYR A 147 8.17 -8.77 -8.81
CA TYR A 147 7.15 -8.10 -9.61
C TYR A 147 5.81 -8.05 -8.88
N MET A 148 5.41 -9.13 -8.21
CA MET A 148 4.19 -9.13 -7.38
C MET A 148 4.26 -8.04 -6.30
N HIS A 149 5.38 -7.95 -5.59
CA HIS A 149 5.58 -6.92 -4.58
C HIS A 149 5.50 -5.51 -5.16
N ARG A 150 6.10 -5.26 -6.33
CA ARG A 150 6.06 -3.93 -6.97
C ARG A 150 4.67 -3.52 -7.41
N ILE A 151 3.88 -4.44 -8.00
CA ILE A 151 2.49 -4.16 -8.38
C ILE A 151 1.69 -3.76 -7.14
N ILE A 152 1.76 -4.58 -6.08
CA ILE A 152 1.02 -4.33 -4.84
C ILE A 152 1.51 -3.05 -4.13
N HIS A 153 2.81 -2.78 -4.15
CA HIS A 153 3.35 -1.56 -3.55
C HIS A 153 2.84 -0.31 -4.26
N ASP A 154 2.93 -0.26 -5.59
CA ASP A 154 2.41 0.88 -6.35
C ASP A 154 0.90 1.01 -6.17
N LEU A 155 0.16 -0.11 -6.12
CA LEU A 155 -1.29 -0.11 -5.87
C LEU A 155 -1.63 0.39 -4.46
N ASP A 156 -0.97 -0.10 -3.42
CA ASP A 156 -1.15 0.35 -2.04
C ASP A 156 -0.84 1.85 -1.90
N TYR A 157 0.24 2.32 -2.53
CA TYR A 157 0.58 3.74 -2.53
C TYR A 157 -0.41 4.58 -3.35
N TRP A 158 -1.05 3.98 -4.34
CA TRP A 158 -2.09 4.63 -5.11
C TRP A 158 -3.42 4.75 -4.32
N VAL A 159 -3.85 3.67 -3.65
CA VAL A 159 -5.18 3.56 -3.04
C VAL A 159 -5.21 3.86 -1.55
N CYS A 160 -4.15 3.56 -0.80
CA CYS A 160 -4.09 3.67 0.66
C CYS A 160 -3.24 4.87 1.13
N ALA A 161 -2.27 5.35 0.35
CA ALA A 161 -1.37 6.41 0.80
C ALA A 161 -1.90 7.83 0.56
N ASP A 162 -1.74 8.67 1.58
CA ASP A 162 -1.96 10.12 1.49
C ASP A 162 -0.90 10.77 0.58
N GLU A 163 -1.32 10.99 -0.66
CA GLU A 163 -0.73 11.95 -1.62
C GLU A 163 0.73 11.69 -2.04
N GLY A 164 0.99 10.55 -2.70
CA GLY A 164 2.19 10.42 -3.55
C GLY A 164 3.53 10.38 -2.81
N ARG A 165 3.52 10.07 -1.51
CA ARG A 165 4.71 9.95 -0.65
C ARG A 165 5.47 8.64 -0.86
N GLY A 166 5.48 8.14 -2.09
CA GLY A 166 5.88 6.79 -2.39
C GLY A 166 6.76 6.68 -3.63
N GLU A 167 7.73 5.77 -3.60
CA GLU A 167 8.52 5.42 -4.78
C GLU A 167 7.65 4.54 -5.71
N PHE A 168 7.10 5.13 -6.77
CA PHE A 168 6.39 4.34 -7.78
C PHE A 168 7.40 3.74 -8.77
N TRP A 169 7.25 2.45 -9.07
CA TRP A 169 8.05 1.78 -10.10
C TRP A 169 7.36 1.71 -11.46
N GLY A 170 6.10 2.15 -11.54
CA GLY A 170 5.31 2.02 -12.76
C GLY A 170 4.93 0.57 -13.02
N ALA A 171 4.65 -0.19 -11.97
CA ALA A 171 4.32 -1.61 -12.03
C ALA A 171 2.82 -1.89 -12.15
N THR A 172 1.97 -0.90 -11.87
CA THR A 172 0.49 -1.01 -11.86
C THR A 172 -0.13 -0.14 -12.95
N GLU A 173 -1.16 -0.65 -13.63
CA GLU A 173 -1.98 0.10 -14.59
C GLU A 173 -2.90 1.09 -13.88
N SER A 174 -3.30 0.79 -12.64
CA SER A 174 -4.12 1.70 -11.85
C SER A 174 -3.44 3.04 -11.57
N PHE A 175 -2.11 3.10 -11.64
CA PHE A 175 -1.35 4.33 -11.51
C PHE A 175 -0.95 4.89 -12.87
N ASN A 176 -1.71 5.89 -13.35
CA ASN A 176 -1.34 6.64 -14.55
C ASN A 176 -0.33 7.76 -14.22
N GLY A 177 0.89 7.38 -13.85
CA GLY A 177 1.97 8.31 -13.49
C GLY A 177 2.61 9.07 -14.66
N GLY A 178 2.14 8.86 -15.90
CA GLY A 178 2.76 9.39 -17.11
C GLY A 178 3.77 8.45 -17.78
N ASP A 179 4.33 8.87 -18.91
CA ASP A 179 5.12 8.02 -19.81
C ASP A 179 6.37 7.43 -19.16
N GLN A 180 6.99 8.11 -18.19
CA GLN A 180 8.21 7.62 -17.53
C GLN A 180 8.01 6.32 -16.73
N TYR A 181 6.77 5.90 -16.50
CA TYR A 181 6.43 4.69 -15.74
C TYR A 181 6.00 3.51 -16.63
N LYS A 182 5.82 3.71 -17.94
CA LYS A 182 5.35 2.66 -18.87
C LYS A 182 6.32 1.48 -19.00
N ASP A 183 7.61 1.72 -18.79
CA ASP A 183 8.65 0.69 -18.89
C ASP A 183 8.51 -0.41 -17.81
N GLY A 184 7.95 -0.08 -16.64
CA GLY A 184 7.77 -1.05 -15.54
C GLY A 184 6.76 -2.13 -15.90
N ILE A 185 5.55 -1.72 -16.30
CA ILE A 185 4.49 -2.59 -16.81
C ILE A 185 4.98 -3.43 -17.98
N GLN A 186 5.61 -2.83 -19.00
CA GLN A 186 6.06 -3.58 -20.17
C GLN A 186 7.10 -4.65 -19.82
N ARG A 187 7.92 -4.39 -18.81
CA ARG A 187 8.88 -5.38 -18.30
C ARG A 187 8.18 -6.55 -17.62
N ILE A 188 7.13 -6.27 -16.83
CA ILE A 188 6.32 -7.30 -16.17
C ILE A 188 5.57 -8.14 -17.21
N VAL A 189 4.91 -7.50 -18.17
CA VAL A 189 4.17 -8.18 -19.24
C VAL A 189 5.10 -9.12 -20.01
N ARG A 190 6.24 -8.63 -20.47
CA ARG A 190 7.23 -9.45 -21.17
C ARG A 190 7.74 -10.61 -20.32
N TYR A 191 8.03 -10.35 -19.04
CA TYR A 191 8.47 -11.37 -18.12
C TYR A 191 7.43 -12.48 -17.97
N ILE A 192 6.15 -12.11 -17.85
CA ILE A 192 5.03 -13.05 -17.81
C ILE A 192 4.97 -13.83 -19.11
N GLU A 193 4.97 -13.19 -20.28
CA GLU A 193 4.93 -13.88 -21.59
C GLU A 193 6.07 -14.89 -21.78
N GLU A 194 7.29 -14.54 -21.33
CA GLU A 194 8.47 -15.42 -21.42
C GLU A 194 8.43 -16.59 -20.43
N ASN A 195 7.63 -16.48 -19.35
CA ASN A 195 7.61 -17.44 -18.25
C ASN A 195 6.27 -18.14 -18.03
N ALA A 196 5.20 -17.68 -18.65
CA ALA A 196 3.92 -18.34 -18.71
C ALA A 196 4.11 -19.64 -19.50
N GLY A 197 3.80 -20.78 -18.88
CA GLY A 197 3.76 -22.05 -19.60
C GLY A 197 2.67 -22.05 -20.68
N PRO A 198 2.63 -23.05 -21.58
CA PRO A 198 1.63 -23.14 -22.65
C PRO A 198 0.17 -23.09 -22.18
N SER A 199 -0.10 -23.34 -20.90
CA SER A 199 -1.44 -23.44 -20.31
C SER A 199 -2.00 -22.13 -19.73
N ALA A 200 -1.31 -20.99 -19.88
CA ALA A 200 -1.74 -19.71 -19.30
C ALA A 200 -2.42 -18.76 -20.31
N LEU A 201 -2.57 -19.18 -21.58
CA LEU A 201 -3.19 -18.40 -22.66
C LEU A 201 -4.52 -18.99 -23.15
N GLU A 202 -5.08 -19.98 -22.44
CA GLU A 202 -6.42 -20.55 -22.68
C GLU A 202 -7.42 -20.02 -21.65
#